data_AF-A0A9Q0XG51-F1
#
_entry.id   AF-A0A9Q0XG51-F1
#
_cell.length_a   1.000
_cell.length_b   1.000
_cell.length_c   1.000
_cell.angle_alpha   90.00
_cell.angle_beta   90.00
_cell.angle_gamma   90.00
#
_symmetry.space_group_name_H-M   'P 1'
#
loop_
_entity.id
_entity.type
_entity.pdbx_description
1 polymer ?
#
loop_
_entity_poly.entity_id
_entity_poly.type
_entity_poly.pdbx_seq_one_letter_code
_entity_poly.pdbx_strand_id
1 'polypeptide(L)'
;MAESESPQAGALDVEEIIEADLPAALNLLKSLQEQAVAVTHHVQSLAQKVRAGVYPTEKGLSFLEVKDQLLLLYLQDLSHLILEKISGHSLANHPALLRLVETRTV
;
A
#
# COMPACT_ATOMS: atom_id res chain seq x y z
N MET A 1 22.35 -1.00 58.50
CA MET A 1 23.54 -0.65 57.70
C MET A 1 23.19 -1.00 56.27
N ALA A 2 23.00 0.05 55.46
CA ALA A 2 22.90 0.11 54.00
C ALA A 2 21.82 -0.72 53.28
N GLU A 3 20.79 0.00 52.82
CA GLU A 3 20.12 -0.19 51.53
C GLU A 3 21.14 -0.34 50.39
N SER A 4 20.84 -1.19 49.41
CA SER A 4 21.02 -0.88 47.99
C SER A 4 20.21 -1.89 47.17
N GLU A 5 19.00 -1.47 46.81
CA GLU A 5 18.32 -1.98 45.61
C GLU A 5 19.22 -1.70 44.39
N SER A 6 19.38 -2.69 43.52
CA SER A 6 19.91 -2.50 42.16
C SER A 6 18.80 -2.76 41.15
N PRO A 7 18.12 -1.72 40.63
CA PRO A 7 17.18 -1.84 39.53
C PRO A 7 17.90 -1.54 38.21
N GLN A 8 18.66 -2.49 37.66
CA GLN A 8 19.48 -2.22 36.46
C GLN A 8 19.51 -3.32 35.39
N ALA A 9 18.63 -4.32 35.47
CA ALA A 9 18.57 -5.39 34.47
C ALA A 9 17.60 -5.09 33.30
N GLY A 10 16.60 -4.22 33.48
CA GLY A 10 15.58 -3.95 32.45
C GLY A 10 15.89 -2.82 31.46
N ALA A 11 16.95 -2.03 31.70
CA ALA A 11 17.29 -0.89 30.84
C ALA A 11 18.21 -1.27 29.66
N LEU A 12 18.99 -2.35 29.81
CA LEU A 12 19.94 -2.78 28.78
C LEU A 12 19.23 -3.40 27.56
N ASP A 13 18.14 -4.13 27.78
CA ASP A 13 17.32 -4.72 26.69
C ASP A 13 16.61 -3.64 25.86
N VAL A 14 16.20 -2.52 26.47
CA VAL A 14 15.43 -1.47 25.80
C VAL A 14 16.35 -0.62 24.90
N GLU A 15 17.55 -0.30 25.37
CA GLU A 15 18.52 0.48 24.59
C GLU A 15 18.98 -0.30 23.33
N GLU A 16 19.19 -1.61 23.44
CA GLU A 16 19.59 -2.48 22.32
C GLU A 16 18.46 -2.64 21.28
N ILE A 17 17.21 -2.75 21.73
CA ILE A 17 16.03 -2.76 20.84
C ILE A 17 15.89 -1.42 20.10
N ILE A 18 16.08 -0.30 20.81
CA ILE A 18 16.00 1.04 20.19
C ILE A 18 17.10 1.22 19.15
N GLU A 19 18.33 0.78 19.43
CA GLU A 19 19.46 0.94 18.51
C GLU A 19 19.27 0.12 17.22
N ALA A 20 18.61 -1.05 17.31
CA ALA A 20 18.29 -1.89 16.16
C ALA A 20 17.07 -1.39 15.33
N ASP A 21 15.99 -0.97 16.00
CA ASP A 21 14.73 -0.65 15.33
C ASP A 21 14.67 0.80 14.82
N LEU A 22 15.36 1.74 15.48
CA LEU A 22 15.40 3.14 15.09
C LEU A 22 15.87 3.37 13.65
N PRO A 23 16.99 2.78 13.16
CA PRO A 23 17.41 2.98 11.77
C PRO A 23 16.41 2.39 10.77
N ALA A 24 15.76 1.27 11.09
CA ALA A 24 14.72 0.67 10.25
C ALA A 24 13.48 1.58 10.16
N ALA A 25 13.02 2.11 11.29
CA ALA A 25 11.90 3.05 11.35
C ALA A 25 12.19 4.35 10.59
N LEU A 26 13.40 4.91 10.72
CA LEU A 26 13.82 6.10 9.97
C LEU A 26 13.86 5.86 8.47
N ASN A 27 14.35 4.69 8.03
CA ASN A 27 14.35 4.31 6.62
C ASN A 27 12.93 4.18 6.05
N LEU A 28 12.02 3.54 6.80
CA LEU A 28 10.62 3.41 6.41
C LEU A 28 9.94 4.79 6.33
N LEU A 29 10.19 5.67 7.31
CA LEU A 29 9.64 7.02 7.31
C LEU A 29 10.15 7.84 6.12
N LYS A 30 11.43 7.72 5.79
CA LYS A 30 12.01 8.37 4.61
C LYS A 30 11.41 7.83 3.32
N SER A 31 11.29 6.51 3.19
CA SER A 31 10.66 5.88 2.02
C SER A 31 9.21 6.34 1.86
N LEU A 32 8.45 6.42 2.96
CA LEU A 32 7.08 6.91 2.96
C LEU A 32 7.01 8.37 2.53
N GLN A 33 7.92 9.23 3.01
CA GLN A 33 8.01 10.63 2.57
C GLN A 33 8.27 10.73 1.07
N GLU A 34 9.25 9.98 0.55
CA GLU A 34 9.59 9.96 -0.87
C GLU A 34 8.40 9.50 -1.71
N GLN A 35 7.71 8.44 -1.29
CA GLN A 35 6.50 7.94 -1.95
C GLN A 35 5.37 8.98 -1.92
N ALA A 36 5.14 9.64 -0.78
CA ALA A 36 4.11 10.67 -0.66
C ALA A 36 4.38 11.86 -1.59
N VAL A 37 5.64 12.30 -1.70
CA VAL A 37 6.06 13.35 -2.62
C VAL A 37 5.87 12.89 -4.07
N ALA A 38 6.27 11.67 -4.41
CA ALA A 38 6.12 11.13 -5.76
C ALA A 38 4.64 11.05 -6.19
N VAL A 39 3.77 10.55 -5.30
CA VAL A 39 2.32 10.50 -5.54
C VAL A 39 1.76 11.92 -5.69
N THR A 40 2.17 12.86 -4.83
CA THR A 40 1.72 14.25 -4.92
C THR A 40 2.09 14.87 -6.27
N HIS A 41 3.35 14.70 -6.69
CA HIS A 41 3.82 15.19 -7.99
C HIS A 41 3.07 14.54 -9.15
N HIS A 42 2.81 13.23 -9.09
CA HIS A 42 2.05 12.52 -10.12
C HIS A 42 0.62 13.05 -10.24
N VAL A 43 -0.07 13.25 -9.12
CA VAL A 43 -1.43 13.82 -9.09
C VAL A 43 -1.45 15.24 -9.61
N GLN A 44 -0.47 16.08 -9.23
CA GLN A 44 -0.34 17.45 -9.74
C GLN A 44 -0.13 17.47 -11.27
N SER A 45 0.74 16.61 -11.79
CA SER A 45 0.97 16.48 -13.24
C SER A 45 -0.31 16.05 -13.96
N LEU A 46 -1.03 15.08 -13.41
CA LEU A 46 -2.30 14.63 -13.97
C LEU A 46 -3.35 15.75 -13.97
N ALA A 47 -3.48 16.47 -12.86
CA ALA A 47 -4.40 17.60 -12.74
C ALA A 47 -4.07 18.72 -13.74
N GLN A 48 -2.79 19.00 -13.96
CA GLN A 48 -2.36 19.99 -14.95
C GLN A 48 -2.73 19.54 -16.38
N LYS A 49 -2.51 18.26 -16.72
CA LYS A 49 -2.89 17.71 -18.03
C LYS A 49 -4.39 17.73 -18.27
N VAL A 50 -5.19 17.44 -17.24
CA VAL A 50 -6.65 17.55 -17.30
C VAL A 50 -7.08 19.01 -17.54
N ARG A 51 -6.51 19.97 -16.79
CA ARG A 51 -6.77 21.41 -17.00
C ARG A 51 -6.32 21.90 -18.37
N ALA A 52 -5.26 21.35 -18.91
CA ALA A 52 -4.74 21.64 -20.25
C ALA A 52 -5.55 20.96 -21.37
N GLY A 53 -6.61 20.20 -21.06
CA GLY A 53 -7.45 19.54 -22.05
C GLY A 53 -6.79 18.34 -22.75
N VAL A 54 -5.67 17.84 -22.23
CA VAL A 54 -4.95 16.68 -22.81
C VAL A 54 -5.80 15.41 -22.75
N TYR A 55 -6.67 15.32 -21.74
CA TYR A 55 -7.61 14.21 -21.57
C TYR A 55 -9.04 14.68 -21.89
N PRO A 56 -9.76 13.99 -22.80
CA PRO A 56 -11.13 14.36 -23.18
C PRO A 56 -12.12 13.98 -22.06
N THR A 57 -12.14 14.76 -20.99
CA THR A 57 -12.97 14.52 -19.79
C THR A 57 -14.34 15.20 -19.85
N GLU A 58 -14.62 15.98 -20.90
CA GLU A 58 -15.85 16.78 -21.03
C GLU A 58 -17.14 15.94 -21.01
N LYS A 59 -17.10 14.73 -21.57
CA LYS A 59 -18.23 13.80 -21.63
C LYS A 59 -18.13 12.66 -20.61
N GLY A 60 -17.11 12.67 -19.77
CA GLY A 60 -16.77 11.54 -18.91
C GLY A 60 -16.27 10.33 -19.69
N LEU A 61 -16.21 9.17 -19.02
CA LEU A 61 -15.91 7.89 -19.66
C LEU A 61 -17.18 7.21 -20.17
N SER A 62 -17.07 6.55 -21.32
CA SER A 62 -18.11 5.65 -21.80
C SER A 62 -18.30 4.50 -20.83
N PHE A 63 -19.55 4.06 -20.66
CA PHE A 63 -19.87 2.85 -19.89
C PHE A 63 -19.06 1.63 -20.37
N LEU A 64 -18.84 1.51 -21.69
CA LEU A 64 -18.07 0.41 -22.25
C LEU A 64 -16.59 0.49 -21.86
N GLU A 65 -16.00 1.69 -21.87
CA GLU A 65 -14.60 1.90 -21.46
C GLU A 65 -14.40 1.55 -19.98
N VAL A 66 -15.35 1.95 -19.13
CA VAL A 66 -15.33 1.59 -17.70
C VAL A 66 -15.43 0.07 -17.54
N LYS A 67 -16.32 -0.60 -18.29
CA LYS A 67 -16.46 -2.05 -18.25
C LYS A 67 -15.18 -2.77 -18.66
N ASP A 68 -14.50 -2.28 -19.70
CA ASP A 68 -13.24 -2.86 -20.17
C ASP A 68 -12.13 -2.70 -19.12
N GLN A 69 -12.04 -1.55 -18.45
CA GLN A 69 -11.12 -1.35 -17.33
C GLN A 69 -11.45 -2.23 -16.12
N LEU A 70 -12.73 -2.39 -15.78
CA LEU A 70 -13.17 -3.29 -14.70
C LEU A 70 -12.80 -4.74 -15.00
N LEU A 71 -13.00 -5.20 -16.23
CA LEU A 71 -12.62 -6.55 -16.64
C LEU A 71 -11.10 -6.76 -16.54
N LEU A 72 -10.31 -5.75 -16.90
CA LEU A 72 -8.85 -5.81 -16.75
C LEU A 72 -8.44 -5.93 -15.27
N LEU A 73 -9.05 -5.13 -14.38
CA LEU A 73 -8.79 -5.20 -12.94
C LEU A 73 -9.16 -6.57 -12.37
N TYR A 74 -10.31 -7.11 -12.79
CA TYR A 74 -10.76 -8.46 -12.43
C TYR A 74 -9.72 -9.52 -12.82
N LEU A 75 -9.21 -9.46 -14.06
CA LEU A 75 -8.20 -10.40 -14.55
C LEU A 75 -6.87 -10.27 -13.80
N GLN A 76 -6.47 -9.06 -13.44
CA GLN A 76 -5.26 -8.82 -12.65
C GLN A 76 -5.38 -9.42 -11.24
N ASP A 77 -6.48 -9.14 -10.54
CA ASP A 77 -6.75 -9.67 -9.21
C ASP A 77 -6.85 -11.20 -9.22
N LEU A 78 -7.50 -11.76 -10.24
CA LEU A 78 -7.59 -13.21 -10.42
C LEU A 78 -6.21 -13.83 -10.68
N SER A 79 -5.41 -13.24 -11.55
CA SER A 79 -4.06 -13.72 -11.87
C SER A 79 -3.15 -13.69 -10.64
N HIS A 80 -3.26 -12.63 -9.83
CA HIS A 80 -2.51 -12.53 -8.58
C HIS A 80 -2.95 -13.59 -7.57
N LEU A 81 -4.26 -13.83 -7.38
CA LEU A 81 -4.76 -14.90 -6.52
C LEU A 81 -4.32 -16.29 -6.99
N ILE A 82 -4.28 -16.53 -8.30
CA ILE A 82 -3.76 -17.78 -8.87
C ILE A 82 -2.27 -17.91 -8.51
N LEU A 83 -1.48 -16.85 -8.66
CA LEU A 83 -0.05 -16.84 -8.29
C LEU A 83 0.16 -17.17 -6.81
N GLU A 84 -0.61 -16.55 -5.91
CA GLU A 84 -0.57 -16.84 -4.48
C GLU A 84 -0.90 -18.31 -4.20
N LYS A 85 -1.92 -18.85 -4.89
CA LYS A 85 -2.35 -20.23 -4.70
C LYS A 85 -1.32 -21.24 -5.18
N ILE A 86 -0.70 -21.03 -6.34
CA ILE A 86 0.36 -21.91 -6.86
C ILE A 86 1.64 -21.81 -6.04
N SER A 87 1.88 -20.67 -5.39
CA SER A 87 3.02 -20.47 -4.48
C SER A 87 2.80 -21.11 -3.10
N GLY A 88 1.62 -21.69 -2.86
CA GLY A 88 1.29 -22.37 -1.61
C GLY A 88 0.79 -21.44 -0.49
N HIS A 89 0.55 -20.15 -0.79
CA HIS A 89 0.01 -19.22 0.19
C HIS A 89 -1.49 -19.44 0.41
N SER A 90 -1.93 -19.12 1.63
CA SER A 90 -3.36 -19.16 1.97
C SER A 90 -4.06 -17.97 1.33
N LEU A 91 -5.23 -18.22 0.74
CA LEU A 91 -6.10 -17.17 0.21
C LEU A 91 -7.10 -16.65 1.25
N ALA A 92 -7.11 -17.21 2.47
CA ALA A 92 -8.04 -16.78 3.51
C ALA A 92 -7.82 -15.29 3.84
N ASN A 93 -8.90 -14.51 3.81
CA ASN A 93 -8.90 -13.05 4.06
C ASN A 93 -8.06 -12.23 3.06
N HIS A 94 -7.77 -12.77 1.87
CA HIS A 94 -7.03 -12.00 0.87
C HIS A 94 -7.89 -10.84 0.33
N PRO A 95 -7.43 -9.58 0.36
CA PRO A 95 -8.23 -8.42 -0.03
C PRO A 95 -8.67 -8.45 -1.50
N ALA A 96 -7.90 -9.13 -2.37
CA ALA A 96 -8.28 -9.34 -3.77
C ALA A 96 -9.57 -10.16 -3.95
N LEU A 97 -9.93 -11.03 -2.99
CA LEU A 97 -11.19 -11.78 -3.08
C LEU A 97 -12.42 -10.88 -2.95
N LEU A 98 -12.35 -9.89 -2.04
CA LEU A 98 -13.44 -8.92 -1.86
C LEU A 98 -13.64 -8.10 -3.14
N ARG A 99 -12.53 -7.59 -3.71
CA ARG A 99 -12.56 -6.82 -4.97
C ARG A 99 -13.13 -7.65 -6.13
N LEU A 100 -12.74 -8.91 -6.23
CA LEU A 100 -13.24 -9.83 -7.26
C LEU A 100 -14.75 -10.05 -7.15
N VAL A 101 -15.26 -10.23 -5.92
CA VAL A 101 -16.70 -10.38 -5.67
C VAL A 101 -17.43 -9.09 -6.01
N GLU A 102 -16.91 -7.94 -5.57
CA GLU A 102 -17.47 -6.63 -5.86
C GLU A 102 -17.59 -6.42 -7.38
N THR A 103 -16.49 -6.50 -8.13
CA THR A 103 -16.48 -6.33 -9.60
C THR A 103 -17.36 -7.34 -10.35
N ARG A 104 -17.65 -8.51 -9.76
CA ARG A 104 -18.57 -9.48 -10.35
C ARG A 104 -20.04 -9.13 -10.13
N THR A 105 -20.36 -8.46 -9.02
CA THR A 105 -21.74 -8.21 -8.58
C THR A 105 -22.31 -6.87 -9.03
N VAL A 106 -21.46 -5.86 -9.26
CA VAL A 106 -21.84 -4.57 -9.85
C VAL A 106 -21.63 -4.58 -11.36
#